data_AF-A0AB34GW10-F1
#
_entry.id   AF-A0AB34GW10-F1
#
_cell.length_a   1.000
_cell.length_b   1.000
_cell.length_c   1.000
_cell.angle_alpha   90.00
_cell.angle_beta   90.00
_cell.angle_gamma   90.00
#
_symmetry.space_group_name_H-M   'P 1'
#
loop_
_entity.id
_entity.type
_entity.pdbx_description
1 polymer ?
#
loop_
_entity_poly.entity_id
_entity_poly.type
_entity_poly.pdbx_seq_one_letter_code
_entity_poly.pdbx_strand_id
1 'polypeptide(L)'
;MDHESLSDERSCGFLRSLALKFSGDSSFCQQFTQHCQLKKVHNRKGANQQVFSSLGSDLGGGDMAKCTKKVRMVGKYGTHYGASLRKMVKTIEISQHAKYSCSFWGKIEMKRRAVGISHCGSRMKTVAGGAWTYDTTSAVTVKSAIRRRKELKDQ
;
A
#
# COMPACT_ATOMS: atom_id res chain seq x y z
N MET A 1 -18.15 -9.37 -20.82
CA MET A 1 -17.41 -10.64 -20.92
C MET A 1 -16.57 -10.84 -19.67
N ASP A 2 -17.22 -10.74 -18.52
CA ASP A 2 -17.56 -11.90 -17.69
C ASP A 2 -16.45 -12.95 -17.58
N HIS A 3 -15.82 -13.06 -16.41
CA HIS A 3 -16.22 -14.15 -15.53
C HIS A 3 -15.74 -13.91 -14.09
N GLU A 4 -16.73 -14.07 -13.23
CA GLU A 4 -16.77 -14.00 -11.79
C GLU A 4 -15.90 -15.09 -11.14
N SER A 5 -15.22 -14.72 -10.06
CA SER A 5 -14.58 -15.65 -9.13
C SER A 5 -15.60 -16.04 -8.07
N LEU A 6 -15.85 -17.34 -8.03
CA LEU A 6 -16.59 -18.06 -7.01
C LEU A 6 -16.07 -17.81 -5.59
N SER A 7 -17.03 -17.89 -4.65
CA SER A 7 -16.88 -18.40 -3.27
C SER A 7 -16.52 -17.40 -2.16
N ASP A 8 -17.54 -16.93 -1.44
CA ASP A 8 -17.55 -17.10 0.03
C ASP A 8 -19.01 -17.12 0.58
N GLU A 9 -19.74 -18.16 0.20
CA GLU A 9 -21.13 -18.50 0.57
C GLU A 9 -21.24 -19.15 1.97
N ARG A 10 -20.55 -18.64 3.00
CA ARG A 10 -20.64 -19.25 4.35
C ARG A 10 -20.98 -18.34 5.52
N SER A 11 -21.10 -17.02 5.31
CA SER A 11 -21.52 -16.10 6.38
C SER A 11 -22.99 -15.65 6.27
N CYS A 12 -23.63 -15.80 5.11
CA CYS A 12 -24.97 -15.27 4.87
C CYS A 12 -26.13 -16.23 5.25
N GLY A 13 -25.85 -17.52 5.49
CA GLY A 13 -26.88 -18.52 5.79
C GLY A 13 -27.51 -18.40 7.19
N PHE A 14 -26.76 -17.90 8.18
CA PHE A 14 -27.24 -17.86 9.56
C PHE A 14 -28.27 -16.75 9.81
N LEU A 15 -28.21 -15.65 9.03
CA LEU A 15 -29.13 -14.52 9.19
C LEU A 15 -30.41 -14.63 8.35
N ARG A 16 -30.51 -15.62 7.44
CA ARG A 16 -31.75 -15.89 6.69
C ARG A 16 -32.76 -16.74 7.47
N SER A 17 -32.34 -17.47 8.50
CA SER A 17 -33.24 -18.33 9.27
C SER A 17 -34.08 -17.58 10.32
N LEU A 18 -33.61 -16.42 10.80
CA LEU A 18 -34.37 -15.61 11.78
C LEU A 18 -35.47 -14.75 11.13
N ALA A 19 -35.36 -14.42 9.83
CA ALA A 19 -36.25 -13.49 9.15
C ALA A 19 -37.61 -14.09 8.74
N LEU A 20 -37.83 -15.40 8.93
CA LEU A 20 -39.08 -16.10 8.56
C LEU A 20 -40.08 -16.26 9.72
N LYS A 21 -39.87 -15.60 10.88
CA LYS A 21 -40.79 -15.69 12.02
C LYS A 21 -41.45 -14.38 12.47
N PHE A 22 -41.18 -13.25 11.82
CA PHE A 22 -41.87 -11.99 12.14
C PHE A 22 -42.48 -11.37 10.89
N SER A 23 -43.66 -11.88 10.53
CA SER A 23 -44.63 -11.18 9.70
C SER A 23 -45.28 -10.08 10.54
N GLY A 24 -45.01 -8.82 10.21
CA GLY A 24 -45.95 -7.73 10.48
C GLY A 24 -45.49 -6.55 11.31
N ASP A 25 -44.36 -5.90 11.00
CA ASP A 25 -44.11 -4.52 11.46
C ASP A 25 -43.37 -3.70 10.38
N SER A 26 -44.07 -2.72 9.79
CA SER A 26 -43.61 -1.88 8.67
C SER A 26 -42.47 -0.91 9.04
N SER A 27 -42.12 -0.79 10.33
CA SER A 27 -41.05 0.09 10.81
C SER A 27 -39.65 -0.50 10.67
N PHE A 28 -39.52 -1.83 10.63
CA PHE A 28 -38.22 -2.50 10.56
C PHE A 28 -37.59 -2.43 9.14
N CYS A 29 -38.44 -2.36 8.12
CA CYS A 29 -38.02 -2.25 6.72
C CYS A 29 -37.35 -0.89 6.41
N GLN A 30 -37.73 0.17 7.14
CA GLN A 30 -37.11 1.50 7.00
C GLN A 30 -35.72 1.57 7.63
N GLN A 31 -35.47 0.91 8.76
CA GLN A 31 -34.14 0.93 9.41
C GLN A 31 -33.08 0.12 8.64
N PHE A 32 -33.45 -0.99 8.01
CA PHE A 32 -32.49 -1.80 7.26
C PHE A 32 -32.02 -1.11 5.96
N THR A 33 -32.90 -0.33 5.34
CA THR A 33 -32.57 0.44 4.13
C THR A 33 -31.60 1.58 4.43
N GLN A 34 -31.65 2.17 5.64
CA GLN A 34 -30.71 3.22 6.05
C GLN A 34 -29.30 2.70 6.37
N HIS A 35 -29.16 1.47 6.90
CA HIS A 35 -27.84 0.87 7.10
C HIS A 35 -27.12 0.53 5.78
N CYS A 36 -27.88 0.35 4.68
CA CYS A 36 -27.32 0.02 3.37
C CYS A 36 -26.79 1.25 2.60
N GLN A 37 -27.17 2.48 2.96
CA GLN A 37 -26.77 3.69 2.23
C GLN A 37 -25.55 4.44 2.81
N LEU A 38 -24.98 4.00 3.94
CA LEU A 38 -23.73 4.57 4.49
C LEU A 38 -22.45 3.81 4.09
N LYS A 39 -22.53 2.85 3.17
CA LYS A 39 -21.36 2.15 2.57
C LYS A 39 -21.10 2.50 1.10
N LYS A 40 -21.52 3.68 0.65
CA LYS A 40 -21.16 4.23 -0.68
C LYS A 40 -20.34 5.52 -0.55
N VAL A 41 -19.24 5.47 0.19
CA VAL A 41 -18.23 6.55 0.20
C VAL A 41 -16.85 5.94 -0.08
N HIS A 42 -16.43 6.14 -1.34
CA HIS A 42 -15.07 6.06 -1.85
C HIS A 42 -14.28 4.75 -1.72
N ASN A 43 -14.47 3.94 -2.77
CA ASN A 43 -13.39 3.43 -3.61
C ASN A 43 -12.19 4.41 -3.70
N ARG A 44 -11.11 4.06 -2.98
CA ARG A 44 -9.70 4.10 -3.39
C ARG A 44 -8.91 3.49 -2.23
N LYS A 45 -9.02 2.17 -2.06
CA LYS A 45 -8.06 1.44 -1.22
C LYS A 45 -6.68 1.74 -1.81
N GLY A 46 -5.86 2.40 -1.00
CA GLY A 46 -4.61 2.99 -1.42
C GLY A 46 -3.77 1.99 -2.19
N ALA A 47 -3.43 2.37 -3.42
CA ALA A 47 -2.30 1.85 -4.16
C ALA A 47 -1.01 2.21 -3.41
N ASN A 48 -0.76 1.53 -2.29
CA ASN A 48 0.55 1.39 -1.68
C ASN A 48 0.60 0.15 -0.77
N GLN A 49 -0.08 -0.92 -1.21
CA GLN A 49 0.10 -2.28 -0.68
C GLN A 49 0.36 -3.30 -1.79
N GLN A 50 0.32 -2.89 -3.06
CA GLN A 50 0.51 -3.78 -4.22
C GLN A 50 1.96 -3.85 -4.76
N VAL A 51 2.98 -3.42 -4.00
CA VAL A 51 4.38 -3.54 -4.47
C VAL A 51 5.23 -4.50 -3.61
N PHE A 52 4.65 -5.13 -2.59
CA PHE A 52 5.40 -6.09 -1.75
C PHE A 52 4.93 -7.55 -1.85
N SER A 53 3.83 -7.85 -2.56
CA SER A 53 3.27 -9.20 -2.65
C SER A 53 3.66 -9.99 -3.92
N SER A 54 4.45 -9.43 -4.83
CA SER A 54 4.83 -10.08 -6.09
C SER A 54 6.34 -10.05 -6.34
N LEU A 55 7.11 -10.61 -5.40
CA LEU A 55 8.45 -11.15 -5.70
C LEU A 55 8.46 -12.69 -5.63
N GLY A 56 7.35 -13.29 -6.07
CA GLY A 56 7.39 -14.58 -6.75
C GLY A 56 7.53 -14.29 -8.24
N SER A 57 8.73 -14.39 -8.77
CA SER A 57 8.99 -14.35 -10.21
C SER A 57 10.20 -15.22 -10.48
N ASP A 58 9.91 -16.47 -10.81
CA ASP A 58 10.77 -17.30 -11.63
C ASP A 58 11.10 -16.54 -12.91
N LEU A 59 12.35 -16.13 -13.06
CA LEU A 59 12.92 -15.69 -14.34
C LEU A 59 14.32 -16.27 -14.42
N GLY A 60 14.42 -17.36 -15.18
CA GLY A 60 15.66 -17.85 -15.75
C GLY A 60 16.20 -16.88 -16.80
N GLY A 61 17.53 -16.80 -16.89
CA GLY A 61 18.23 -16.01 -17.90
C GLY A 61 19.44 -15.25 -17.34
N GLY A 62 20.62 -15.88 -17.41
CA GLY A 62 21.93 -15.25 -17.23
C GLY A 62 22.53 -15.37 -15.82
N ASP A 63 23.39 -16.37 -15.62
CA ASP A 63 24.08 -16.68 -14.35
C ASP A 63 25.15 -15.63 -13.99
N MET A 64 24.70 -14.45 -13.56
CA MET A 64 25.43 -13.73 -12.53
C MET A 64 25.11 -14.42 -11.21
N ALA A 65 26.05 -15.20 -10.67
CA ALA A 65 25.87 -15.96 -9.44
C ALA A 65 25.37 -15.05 -8.31
N LYS A 66 24.05 -15.08 -8.05
CA LYS A 66 23.43 -14.28 -6.98
C LYS A 66 23.97 -14.83 -5.67
N CYS A 67 24.87 -14.10 -5.03
CA CYS A 67 25.66 -14.58 -3.89
C CYS A 67 24.83 -15.08 -2.68
N THR A 68 23.52 -14.76 -2.58
CA THR A 68 22.68 -15.24 -1.48
C THR A 68 21.21 -15.45 -1.88
N LYS A 69 20.59 -16.55 -1.41
CA LYS A 69 19.16 -16.86 -1.65
C LYS A 69 18.22 -15.93 -0.86
N LYS A 70 18.46 -15.77 0.46
CA LYS A 70 17.55 -15.07 1.38
C LYS A 70 18.08 -13.71 1.85
N VAL A 71 19.38 -13.61 2.13
CA VAL A 71 19.95 -12.51 2.92
C VAL A 71 20.16 -11.23 2.09
N ARG A 72 20.53 -11.34 0.81
CA ARG A 72 20.74 -10.22 -0.12
C ARG A 72 21.70 -9.17 0.47
N MET A 73 21.35 -7.88 0.39
CA MET A 73 22.21 -6.75 0.83
C MET A 73 22.60 -6.81 2.31
N VAL A 74 21.81 -7.49 3.15
CA VAL A 74 22.07 -7.67 4.59
C VAL A 74 23.15 -8.72 4.85
N GLY A 75 23.74 -9.31 3.81
CA GLY A 75 24.83 -10.27 3.92
C GLY A 75 26.08 -9.69 4.59
N LYS A 76 26.25 -8.36 4.53
CA LYS A 76 27.35 -7.64 5.18
C LYS A 76 27.42 -7.82 6.70
N TYR A 77 26.30 -8.16 7.36
CA TYR A 77 26.27 -8.36 8.81
C TYR A 77 26.62 -9.81 9.24
N GLY A 78 26.82 -10.73 8.28
CA GLY A 78 27.17 -12.12 8.56
C GLY A 78 26.20 -12.82 9.51
N THR A 79 26.73 -13.44 10.56
CA THR A 79 25.97 -14.17 11.58
C THR A 79 25.40 -13.26 12.68
N HIS A 80 25.88 -12.04 12.83
CA HIS A 80 25.56 -11.13 13.94
C HIS A 80 24.10 -10.63 13.93
N TYR A 81 23.61 -10.21 15.10
CA TYR A 81 22.29 -9.60 15.39
C TYR A 81 21.06 -10.51 15.26
N GLY A 82 21.20 -11.73 14.72
CA GLY A 82 20.09 -12.68 14.60
C GLY A 82 19.12 -12.41 13.44
N ALA A 83 18.29 -13.40 13.13
CA ALA A 83 17.50 -13.41 11.91
C ALA A 83 16.36 -12.36 11.88
N SER A 84 15.75 -12.04 13.03
CA SER A 84 14.64 -11.09 13.10
C SER A 84 15.08 -9.66 12.76
N LEU A 85 16.16 -9.18 13.41
CA LEU A 85 16.72 -7.85 13.15
C LEU A 85 17.16 -7.72 11.69
N ARG A 86 17.82 -8.74 11.14
CA ARG A 86 18.24 -8.75 9.72
C ARG A 86 17.07 -8.69 8.75
N LYS A 87 15.92 -9.31 9.06
CA LYS A 87 14.71 -9.20 8.22
C LYS A 87 14.15 -7.78 8.21
N MET A 88 14.10 -7.10 9.36
CA MET A 88 13.63 -5.72 9.44
C MET A 88 14.56 -4.75 8.71
N VAL A 89 15.87 -4.84 8.97
CA VAL A 89 16.89 -4.02 8.31
C VAL A 89 16.90 -4.24 6.81
N LYS A 90 16.63 -5.46 6.32
CA LYS A 90 16.53 -5.74 4.89
C LYS A 90 15.50 -4.87 4.19
N THR A 91 14.31 -4.72 4.77
CA THR A 91 13.24 -3.89 4.18
C THR A 91 13.64 -2.41 4.15
N ILE A 92 14.31 -1.95 5.21
CA ILE A 92 14.80 -0.58 5.33
C ILE A 92 15.92 -0.31 4.31
N GLU A 93 16.90 -1.21 4.19
CA GLU A 93 18.02 -1.06 3.26
C GLU A 93 17.60 -1.19 1.79
N ILE A 94 16.58 -1.99 1.49
CA ILE A 94 16.01 -2.06 0.14
C ILE A 94 15.34 -0.73 -0.21
N SER A 95 14.48 -0.21 0.68
CA SER A 95 13.78 1.06 0.42
C SER A 95 14.75 2.24 0.32
N GLN A 96 15.77 2.31 1.17
CA GLN A 96 16.72 3.43 1.17
C GLN A 96 17.60 3.50 -0.08
N HIS A 97 17.96 2.34 -0.66
CA HIS A 97 18.81 2.26 -1.86
C HIS A 97 18.01 2.18 -3.17
N ALA A 98 16.69 2.04 -3.07
CA ALA A 98 15.81 2.08 -4.23
C ALA A 98 15.85 3.46 -4.88
N LYS A 99 15.70 3.49 -6.21
CA LYS A 99 15.43 4.71 -6.95
C LYS A 99 13.90 4.88 -7.05
N TYR A 100 13.41 6.07 -6.76
CA TYR A 100 11.99 6.40 -6.84
C TYR A 100 11.67 7.24 -8.07
N SER A 101 10.40 7.25 -8.48
CA SER A 101 9.89 8.15 -9.52
C SER A 101 9.79 9.58 -9.00
N CYS A 102 10.31 10.53 -9.77
CA CYS A 102 10.23 11.95 -9.44
C CYS A 102 8.88 12.53 -9.88
N SER A 103 8.11 13.11 -8.96
CA SER A 103 6.80 13.71 -9.26
C SER A 103 6.86 14.90 -10.23
N PHE A 104 8.02 15.55 -10.38
CA PHE A 104 8.20 16.73 -11.25
C PHE A 104 8.58 16.39 -12.69
N TRP A 105 9.06 15.17 -12.96
CA TRP A 105 9.66 14.80 -14.24
C TRP A 105 9.28 13.39 -14.72
N GLY A 106 8.73 12.56 -13.84
CA GLY A 106 8.27 11.21 -14.17
C GLY A 106 9.37 10.15 -14.26
N LYS A 107 10.66 10.52 -14.35
CA LYS A 107 11.77 9.56 -14.40
C LYS A 107 12.13 8.96 -13.04
N ILE A 108 12.64 7.71 -13.04
CA ILE A 108 13.09 6.97 -11.85
C ILE A 108 14.55 7.32 -11.52
N GLU A 109 14.74 8.51 -10.98
CA GLU A 109 16.07 9.06 -10.67
C GLU A 109 16.15 9.73 -9.29
N MET A 110 15.10 9.61 -8.49
CA MET A 110 15.10 10.13 -7.14
C MET A 110 15.91 9.19 -6.24
N LYS A 111 16.96 9.72 -5.61
CA LYS A 111 17.85 8.98 -4.70
C LYS A 111 17.89 9.66 -3.35
N ARG A 112 17.99 8.87 -2.28
CA ARG A 112 18.19 9.39 -0.92
C ARG A 112 19.60 9.99 -0.80
N ARG A 113 19.70 11.20 -0.25
CA ARG A 113 21.00 11.86 0.04
C ARG A 113 21.28 11.92 1.55
N ALA A 114 20.26 12.24 2.34
CA ALA A 114 20.30 12.20 3.80
C ALA A 114 18.97 11.68 4.35
N VAL A 115 18.86 11.49 5.67
CA VAL A 115 17.60 11.13 6.31
C VAL A 115 16.54 12.19 5.99
N GLY A 116 15.41 11.76 5.42
CA GLY A 116 14.31 12.68 5.08
C GLY A 116 14.58 13.59 3.89
N ILE A 117 15.77 13.52 3.25
CA ILE A 117 16.14 14.37 2.12
C ILE A 117 16.49 13.48 0.91
N SER A 118 15.72 13.65 -0.16
CA SER A 118 15.93 12.99 -1.44
C SER A 118 16.31 13.99 -2.52
N HIS A 119 17.20 13.60 -3.42
CA HIS A 119 17.70 14.42 -4.52
C HIS A 119 17.46 13.73 -5.86
N CYS A 120 16.92 14.49 -6.81
CA CYS A 120 16.72 14.04 -8.19
C CYS A 120 17.96 14.34 -9.04
N GLY A 121 18.54 13.32 -9.65
CA GLY A 121 19.73 13.45 -10.49
C GLY A 121 19.55 14.34 -11.73
N SER A 122 18.45 14.18 -12.48
CA SER A 122 18.23 14.94 -13.72
C SER A 122 17.90 16.41 -13.54
N ARG A 123 16.98 16.74 -12.62
CA ARG A 123 16.43 18.11 -12.48
C ARG A 123 17.00 18.87 -11.28
N MET A 124 17.99 18.29 -10.58
CA MET A 124 18.65 18.84 -9.39
C MET A 124 17.66 19.38 -8.34
N LYS A 125 16.53 18.67 -8.17
CA LYS A 125 15.52 19.02 -7.19
C LYS A 125 15.75 18.22 -5.92
N THR A 126 15.84 18.94 -4.80
CA THR A 126 15.90 18.37 -3.46
C THR A 126 14.50 18.42 -2.85
N VAL A 127 14.02 17.29 -2.35
CA VAL A 127 12.68 17.12 -1.80
C VAL A 127 12.79 16.53 -0.40
N ALA A 128 12.03 17.09 0.53
CA ALA A 128 11.84 16.52 1.86
C ALA A 128 10.76 15.43 1.81
N GLY A 129 11.03 14.28 2.43
CA GLY A 129 10.17 13.10 2.40
C GLY A 129 10.38 12.19 3.60
N GLY A 130 10.10 10.90 3.44
CA GLY A 130 10.30 9.91 4.50
C GLY A 130 11.79 9.60 4.77
N ALA A 131 12.06 9.02 5.94
CA ALA A 131 13.43 8.68 6.35
C ALA A 131 14.09 7.62 5.44
N TRP A 132 13.29 6.65 4.97
CA TRP A 132 13.73 5.51 4.17
C TRP A 132 12.93 5.36 2.86
N THR A 133 11.65 5.75 2.87
CA THR A 133 10.76 5.78 1.70
C THR A 133 10.58 7.21 1.21
N TYR A 134 10.44 7.40 -0.11
CA TYR A 134 10.26 8.74 -0.68
C TYR A 134 8.99 9.45 -0.16
N ASP A 135 7.84 8.79 -0.25
CA ASP A 135 6.58 9.25 0.35
C ASP A 135 6.12 8.27 1.44
N THR A 136 5.71 8.81 2.58
CA THR A 136 5.05 8.05 3.66
C THR A 136 3.54 8.05 3.47
N THR A 137 2.85 6.98 3.83
CA THR A 137 1.38 6.87 3.73
C THR A 137 0.65 8.02 4.43
N SER A 138 1.13 8.44 5.61
CA SER A 138 0.58 9.58 6.34
C SER A 138 0.75 10.91 5.59
N ALA A 139 1.91 11.15 4.98
CA ALA A 139 2.11 12.33 4.15
C ALA A 139 1.14 12.36 2.95
N VAL A 140 0.88 11.20 2.32
CA VAL A 140 -0.07 11.11 1.20
C VAL A 140 -1.51 11.42 1.64
N THR A 141 -1.94 10.93 2.80
CA THR A 141 -3.28 11.22 3.33
C THR A 141 -3.43 12.67 3.78
N VAL A 142 -2.39 13.26 4.36
CA VAL A 142 -2.40 14.69 4.73
C VAL A 142 -2.46 15.57 3.48
N LYS A 143 -1.65 15.26 2.44
CA LYS A 143 -1.68 15.97 1.15
C LYS A 143 -3.09 15.94 0.52
N SER A 144 -3.76 14.80 0.53
CA SER A 144 -5.12 14.67 -0.03
C SER A 144 -6.19 15.38 0.81
N ALA A 145 -6.10 15.30 2.15
CA ALA A 145 -7.01 16.01 3.04
C ALA A 145 -6.89 17.53 2.92
N ILE A 146 -5.67 18.07 2.82
CA ILE A 146 -5.43 19.50 2.62
C ILE A 146 -6.01 19.95 1.28
N ARG A 147 -5.77 19.19 0.20
CA ARG A 147 -6.32 19.50 -1.13
C ARG A 147 -7.85 19.63 -1.08
N ARG A 148 -8.54 18.63 -0.51
CA ARG A 148 -10.00 18.66 -0.33
C ARG A 148 -10.46 19.86 0.52
N ARG A 149 -9.74 20.19 1.59
CA ARG A 149 -10.11 21.33 2.44
C ARG A 149 -9.97 22.68 1.74
N LYS A 150 -9.03 22.81 0.80
CA LYS A 150 -8.87 24.04 0.00
C LYS A 150 -10.03 24.21 -0.98
N GLU A 151 -10.39 23.14 -1.69
CA GLU A 151 -11.52 23.13 -2.64
C GLU A 151 -12.86 23.55 -2.00
N LEU A 152 -13.06 23.26 -0.71
CA LEU A 152 -14.28 23.65 0.03
C LEU A 152 -14.28 25.12 0.50
N LYS A 153 -13.12 25.77 0.59
CA LYS A 153 -13.02 27.19 0.98
C LYS A 153 -13.14 28.14 -0.20
N ASP A 154 -12.88 27.65 -1.41
CA ASP A 154 -12.93 28.42 -2.65
C ASP A 154 -14.37 28.47 -3.23
N GLN A 155 -15.34 27.82 -2.59
CA GLN A 155 -16.78 27.90 -2.85
C GLN A 155 -17.44 28.94 -1.94
#